data_AF-A0A9P4WJC5-F1
#
_entry.id   AF-A0A9P4WJC5-F1
#
_cell.length_a   1.000
_cell.length_b   1.000
_cell.length_c   1.000
_cell.angle_alpha   90.00
_cell.angle_beta   90.00
_cell.angle_gamma   90.00
#
_symmetry.space_group_name_H-M   'P 1'
#
loop_
_entity.id
_entity.type
_entity.pdbx_description
1 polymer ?
#
loop_
_entity_poly.entity_id
_entity_poly.type
_entity_poly.pdbx_seq_one_letter_code
_entity_poly.pdbx_strand_id
1 'polypeptide(L)'
;MLRLKLYCFASRFIVPRLRQQLNRVIVNDYDADCPCLEEYKTITYVFNNLPPTDLILDSTVDRYFMVWRLDLDEGEDEGAYDHLPREFLLRFYKRVDFCSYHEHITEADKIHWPYKTKKMGTG
;
A
#
# COMPACT_ATOMS: atom_id res chain seq x y z
N MET A 1 4.37 6.07 10.45
CA MET A 1 4.26 7.53 10.66
C MET A 1 3.11 7.91 11.62
N LEU A 2 3.30 8.98 12.41
CA LEU A 2 2.31 9.48 13.38
C LEU A 2 1.08 10.14 12.72
N ARG A 3 1.23 10.67 11.50
CA ARG A 3 0.22 11.48 10.79
C ARG A 3 -1.06 10.69 10.49
N LEU A 4 -0.94 9.45 10.01
CA LEU A 4 -2.08 8.58 9.74
C LEU A 4 -2.84 8.20 11.01
N LYS A 5 -2.12 7.93 12.12
CA LYS A 5 -2.77 7.68 13.41
C LYS A 5 -3.54 8.91 13.87
N LEU A 6 -2.94 10.09 13.78
CA LEU A 6 -3.62 11.34 14.14
C LEU A 6 -4.82 11.64 13.23
N TYR A 7 -4.76 11.26 11.95
CA TYR A 7 -5.89 11.35 11.03
C TYR A 7 -7.06 10.47 11.51
N CYS A 8 -6.79 9.22 11.91
CA CYS A 8 -7.80 8.32 12.48
C CYS A 8 -8.44 8.93 13.73
N PHE A 9 -7.63 9.50 14.63
CA PHE A 9 -8.12 10.22 15.80
C PHE A 9 -9.03 11.39 15.39
N ALA A 10 -8.58 12.27 14.50
CA ALA A 10 -9.37 13.42 14.05
C ALA A 10 -10.70 13.00 13.40
N SER A 11 -10.71 11.87 12.67
CA SER A 11 -11.93 11.29 12.09
C SER A 11 -12.88 10.80 13.16
N ARG A 12 -12.39 10.01 14.13
CA ARG A 12 -13.21 9.40 15.20
C ARG A 12 -13.80 10.42 16.16
N PHE A 13 -13.05 11.49 16.47
CA PHE A 13 -13.50 12.57 17.36
C PHE A 13 -14.21 13.72 16.62
N ILE A 14 -14.52 13.55 15.33
CA ILE A 14 -15.27 14.51 14.51
C ILE A 14 -14.62 15.91 14.60
N VAL A 15 -13.31 15.97 14.34
CA VAL A 15 -12.53 17.21 14.27
C VAL A 15 -12.22 17.52 12.80
N PRO A 16 -13.21 18.00 12.01
CA PRO A 16 -13.13 18.04 10.55
C PRO A 16 -12.00 18.93 10.02
N ARG A 17 -11.72 20.06 10.69
CA ARG A 17 -10.62 20.95 10.30
C ARG A 17 -9.26 20.27 10.44
N LEU A 18 -9.04 19.55 11.54
CA LEU A 18 -7.79 18.81 11.75
C LEU A 18 -7.66 17.67 10.73
N ARG A 19 -8.74 16.89 10.52
CA ARG A 19 -8.77 15.82 9.51
C ARG A 19 -8.42 16.35 8.12
N GLN A 20 -8.97 17.50 7.73
CA GLN A 20 -8.69 18.12 6.43
C GLN A 20 -7.23 18.58 6.31
N GLN A 21 -6.67 19.20 7.35
CA GLN A 21 -5.26 19.62 7.35
C GLN A 21 -4.33 18.39 7.25
N LEU A 22 -4.63 17.34 8.02
CA LEU A 22 -3.85 16.10 7.97
C LEU A 22 -3.96 15.41 6.61
N ASN A 23 -5.14 15.41 5.98
CA ASN A 23 -5.31 14.87 4.64
C ASN A 23 -4.36 15.56 3.64
N ARG A 24 -4.33 16.89 3.65
CA ARG A 24 -3.45 17.68 2.78
C ARG A 24 -2.00 17.35 3.03
N VAL A 25 -1.58 17.28 4.29
CA VAL A 25 -0.20 16.93 4.65
C VAL A 25 0.14 15.53 4.15
N ILE A 26 -0.70 14.52 4.42
CA ILE A 26 -0.43 13.14 4.03
C ILE A 26 -0.34 12.99 2.50
N VAL A 27 -1.24 13.65 1.76
CA VAL A 27 -1.27 13.57 0.29
C VAL A 27 -0.12 14.35 -0.35
N ASN A 28 0.26 15.51 0.21
CA ASN A 28 1.33 16.35 -0.33
C ASN A 28 2.74 15.93 0.11
N ASP A 29 2.87 15.07 1.13
CA ASP A 29 4.14 14.48 1.60
C ASP A 29 4.67 13.42 0.62
N TYR A 30 4.30 13.52 -0.65
CA TYR A 30 4.79 12.71 -1.74
C TYR A 30 6.19 13.19 -2.12
N ASP A 31 7.18 12.82 -1.32
CA ASP A 31 8.57 13.04 -1.68
C ASP A 31 8.96 12.03 -2.77
N ALA A 32 9.21 12.54 -3.98
CA ALA A 32 9.46 11.72 -5.16
C ALA A 32 10.80 10.96 -5.08
N ASP A 33 11.73 11.45 -4.27
CA ASP A 33 13.11 10.96 -4.26
C ASP A 33 13.32 9.79 -3.27
N CYS A 34 12.50 9.69 -2.23
CA CYS A 34 12.49 8.56 -1.30
C CYS A 34 11.18 8.50 -0.50
N PRO A 35 10.11 7.94 -1.07
CA PRO A 35 8.87 7.80 -0.33
C PRO A 35 9.04 6.78 0.79
N CYS A 36 9.20 7.28 2.02
CA CYS A 36 9.11 6.45 3.22
C CYS A 36 7.72 5.79 3.25
N LEU A 37 7.69 4.48 3.05
CA LEU A 37 6.48 3.69 3.24
C LEU A 37 6.13 3.67 4.73
N GLU A 38 4.85 3.49 4.99
CA GLU A 38 4.39 3.28 6.35
C GLU A 38 4.86 1.91 6.85
N GLU A 39 4.87 1.73 8.16
CA GLU A 39 5.08 0.39 8.72
C GLU A 39 3.78 -0.39 8.66
N TYR A 40 3.84 -1.72 8.49
CA TYR A 40 2.63 -2.56 8.41
C TYR A 40 1.71 -2.39 9.62
N LYS A 41 2.27 -2.20 10.83
CA LYS A 41 1.48 -1.91 12.03
C LYS A 41 0.65 -0.63 11.93
N THR A 42 1.14 0.36 11.19
CA THR A 42 0.41 1.61 10.92
C THR A 42 -0.70 1.36 9.93
N ILE A 43 -0.45 0.58 8.87
CA ILE A 43 -1.46 0.16 7.89
C ILE A 43 -2.60 -0.58 8.58
N THR A 44 -2.27 -1.61 9.36
CA THR A 44 -3.26 -2.39 10.11
C THR A 44 -4.09 -1.50 11.02
N TYR A 45 -3.46 -0.57 11.74
CA TYR A 45 -4.17 0.37 12.60
C TYR A 45 -5.18 1.22 11.82
N VAL A 46 -4.78 1.78 10.67
CA VAL A 46 -5.62 2.70 9.90
C VAL A 46 -6.82 1.97 9.28
N PHE A 47 -6.60 0.80 8.68
CA PHE A 47 -7.67 -0.01 8.09
C PHE A 47 -8.69 -0.50 9.12
N ASN A 48 -8.26 -0.74 10.36
CA ASN A 48 -9.16 -1.14 11.44
C ASN A 48 -9.95 0.03 12.08
N ASN A 49 -9.54 1.28 11.85
CA ASN A 49 -10.13 2.45 12.53
C ASN A 49 -10.86 3.42 11.60
N LEU A 50 -10.72 3.28 10.28
CA LEU A 50 -11.42 4.11 9.30
C LEU A 50 -12.53 3.34 8.57
N PRO A 51 -13.59 4.03 8.12
CA PRO A 51 -14.59 3.38 7.29
C PRO A 51 -13.96 2.94 5.96
N PRO A 52 -14.40 1.82 5.37
CA PRO A 52 -13.88 1.34 4.08
C PRO A 52 -14.03 2.35 2.94
N THR A 53 -14.91 3.33 3.05
CA THR A 53 -15.11 4.39 2.05
C THR A 53 -14.13 5.55 2.19
N ASP A 54 -13.24 5.56 3.19
CA ASP A 54 -12.27 6.64 3.36
C ASP A 54 -11.17 6.58 2.30
N LEU A 55 -11.05 7.66 1.53
CA LEU A 55 -10.10 7.76 0.42
C LEU A 55 -8.63 7.71 0.87
N ILE A 56 -8.33 7.96 2.15
CA ILE A 56 -6.96 7.82 2.64
C ILE A 56 -6.49 6.36 2.60
N LEU A 57 -7.42 5.40 2.69
CA LEU A 57 -7.11 3.98 2.55
C LEU A 57 -6.61 3.69 1.14
N ASP A 58 -7.29 4.22 0.12
CA ASP A 58 -6.87 4.06 -1.28
C ASP A 58 -5.55 4.77 -1.55
N SER A 59 -5.39 6.02 -1.09
CA SER A 59 -4.14 6.77 -1.22
C SER A 59 -2.95 6.05 -0.56
N THR A 60 -3.18 5.41 0.60
CA THR A 60 -2.16 4.60 1.26
C THR A 60 -1.78 3.40 0.41
N VAL A 61 -2.74 2.67 -0.14
CA VAL A 61 -2.46 1.53 -1.03
C VAL A 61 -1.75 1.99 -2.31
N ASP A 62 -2.16 3.12 -2.89
CA ASP A 62 -1.52 3.69 -4.09
C ASP A 62 -0.03 3.97 -3.83
N ARG A 63 0.32 4.51 -2.66
CA ARG A 63 1.72 4.77 -2.28
C ARG A 63 2.53 3.48 -2.20
N TYR A 64 1.99 2.43 -1.57
CA TYR A 64 2.66 1.12 -1.59
C TYR A 64 2.79 0.62 -3.02
N PHE A 65 1.72 0.67 -3.80
CA PHE A 65 1.76 0.16 -5.17
C PHE A 65 2.82 0.85 -6.04
N MET A 66 3.01 2.16 -5.89
CA MET A 66 3.98 2.93 -6.68
C MET A 66 5.43 2.68 -6.29
N VAL A 67 5.69 2.30 -5.04
CA VAL A 67 7.03 2.34 -4.43
C VAL A 67 7.51 0.96 -4.01
N TRP A 68 6.59 0.01 -3.81
CA TRP A 68 6.90 -1.30 -3.26
C TRP A 68 7.92 -2.03 -4.12
N ARG A 69 9.00 -2.44 -3.46
CA ARG A 69 10.09 -3.24 -3.99
C ARG A 69 10.47 -4.24 -2.92
N LEU A 70 10.91 -5.42 -3.34
CA LEU A 70 11.25 -6.53 -2.44
C LEU A 70 12.37 -6.20 -1.44
N ASP A 71 13.22 -5.22 -1.75
CA ASP A 71 14.31 -4.73 -0.88
C ASP A 71 13.84 -3.76 0.21
N LEU A 72 12.66 -3.16 0.07
CA LEU A 72 12.10 -2.24 1.08
C LEU A 72 11.49 -2.98 2.28
N ASP A 73 11.28 -4.30 2.16
CA ASP A 73 10.74 -5.13 3.23
C ASP A 73 11.83 -5.76 4.10
N GLU A 74 13.12 -5.52 3.83
CA GLU A 74 14.24 -6.04 4.62
C GLU A 74 14.21 -5.57 6.09
N GLY A 75 13.41 -4.54 6.42
CA GLY A 75 13.22 -4.03 7.78
C GLY A 75 11.93 -4.49 8.48
N GLU A 76 11.04 -5.19 7.79
CA GLU A 76 9.80 -5.72 8.39
C GLU A 76 10.03 -7.13 8.96
N ASP A 77 9.31 -7.49 10.02
CA ASP A 77 9.39 -8.83 10.62
C ASP A 77 8.86 -9.87 9.60
N GLU A 78 9.51 -11.03 9.47
CA GLU A 78 9.17 -12.06 8.47
C GLU A 78 7.69 -12.52 8.57
N GLY A 79 7.05 -12.36 9.74
CA GLY A 79 5.63 -12.65 9.97
C GLY A 79 4.66 -11.45 9.84
N ALA A 80 5.15 -10.23 9.64
CA ALA A 80 4.30 -9.03 9.62
C ALA A 80 3.30 -9.03 8.45
N TYR A 81 3.66 -9.71 7.35
CA TYR A 81 2.83 -9.92 6.18
C TYR A 81 1.50 -10.64 6.48
N ASP A 82 1.53 -11.67 7.34
CA ASP A 82 0.36 -12.47 7.69
C ASP A 82 -0.68 -11.67 8.49
N HIS A 83 -0.29 -10.50 8.99
CA HIS A 83 -1.12 -9.61 9.80
C HIS A 83 -1.59 -8.38 9.04
N LEU A 84 -1.27 -8.26 7.74
CA LEU A 84 -1.80 -7.19 6.92
C LEU A 84 -3.32 -7.36 6.73
N PRO A 85 -4.09 -6.26 6.75
CA PRO A 85 -5.53 -6.31 6.55
C PRO A 85 -5.88 -6.91 5.19
N ARG A 86 -6.86 -7.81 5.17
CA ARG A 86 -7.34 -8.42 3.92
C ARG A 86 -7.79 -7.34 2.92
N GLU A 87 -8.47 -6.29 3.37
CA GLU A 87 -8.91 -5.18 2.54
C GLU A 87 -7.74 -4.43 1.90
N PHE A 88 -6.62 -4.26 2.61
CA PHE A 88 -5.42 -3.66 2.07
C PHE A 88 -4.86 -4.51 0.94
N LEU A 89 -4.67 -5.82 1.18
CA LEU A 89 -4.19 -6.77 0.17
C LEU A 89 -5.10 -6.79 -1.06
N LEU A 90 -6.42 -6.87 -0.88
CA LEU A 90 -7.36 -6.86 -2.01
C LEU A 90 -7.29 -5.59 -2.84
N ARG A 91 -7.18 -4.43 -2.20
CA ARG A 91 -7.02 -3.14 -2.89
C ARG A 91 -5.69 -3.06 -3.63
N PHE A 92 -4.63 -3.58 -3.02
CA PHE A 92 -3.30 -3.63 -3.61
C PHE A 92 -3.28 -4.52 -4.86
N TYR A 93 -3.76 -5.77 -4.75
CA TYR A 93 -3.83 -6.71 -5.86
C TYR A 93 -4.64 -6.19 -7.04
N LYS A 94 -5.74 -5.45 -6.79
CA LYS A 94 -6.49 -4.80 -7.87
C LYS A 94 -5.60 -3.88 -8.71
N ARG A 95 -4.69 -3.12 -8.09
CA ARG A 95 -3.78 -2.20 -8.82
C ARG A 95 -2.73 -2.95 -9.63
N VAL A 96 -2.22 -4.06 -9.08
CA VAL A 96 -1.29 -4.96 -9.79
C VAL A 96 -1.94 -5.56 -11.04
N ASP A 97 -3.19 -6.02 -10.93
CA ASP A 97 -3.92 -6.61 -12.05
C ASP A 97 -4.10 -5.60 -13.21
N PHE A 98 -4.40 -4.33 -12.88
CA PHE A 98 -4.46 -3.25 -13.87
C PHE A 98 -3.11 -2.93 -14.54
N CYS A 99 -2.00 -3.04 -13.82
CA CYS A 99 -0.67 -2.73 -14.35
C CYS A 99 -0.13 -3.85 -15.26
N SER A 100 -0.38 -5.12 -14.91
CA SER A 100 0.10 -6.28 -15.67
C SER A 100 -0.50 -6.42 -17.07
N TYR A 101 -1.60 -5.71 -17.35
CA TYR A 101 -2.30 -5.79 -18.65
C TYR A 101 -1.95 -4.68 -19.64
N HIS A 102 -1.36 -3.56 -19.20
CA HIS A 102 -1.14 -2.40 -20.09
C HIS A 102 0.27 -2.33 -20.71
N GLU A 103 1.23 -3.13 -20.24
CA GLU A 103 2.59 -3.16 -20.81
C GLU A 103 2.83 -4.27 -21.84
N HIS A 104 1.84 -5.13 -22.11
CA HIS A 104 1.98 -6.22 -23.07
C HIS A 104 0.98 -6.07 -24.21
N ILE A 105 1.40 -5.32 -25.24
CA ILE A 105 0.67 -5.22 -26.51
C ILE A 105 0.59 -6.60 -27.19
N THR A 106 1.49 -7.54 -26.87
CA THR A 106 1.44 -8.92 -27.40
C THR A 106 1.76 -10.00 -26.35
N GLU A 107 1.18 -11.19 -26.54
CA GLU A 107 1.42 -12.39 -25.72
C GLU A 107 2.90 -12.83 -25.67
N ALA A 108 3.72 -12.43 -26.64
CA ALA A 108 5.15 -12.77 -26.70
C ALA A 108 5.97 -12.05 -25.60
N ASP A 109 5.56 -10.84 -25.21
CA ASP A 109 6.28 -10.02 -24.23
C ASP A 109 6.11 -10.54 -22.80
N LYS A 110 5.09 -11.38 -22.56
CA LYS A 110 4.83 -12.05 -21.28
C LYS A 110 5.87 -13.14 -20.93
N ILE A 111 6.63 -13.63 -21.92
CA ILE A 111 7.55 -14.77 -21.77
C ILE A 111 8.92 -14.31 -21.25
N HIS A 112 9.30 -13.04 -21.40
CA HIS A 112 10.66 -12.56 -21.11
C HIS A 112 10.86 -11.95 -19.71
N TRP A 113 9.88 -12.08 -18.80
CA TRP A 113 10.05 -11.54 -17.45
C TRP A 113 10.96 -12.44 -16.58
N PRO A 114 12.04 -11.90 -15.99
CA PRO A 114 13.08 -12.70 -15.31
C PRO A 114 12.64 -13.36 -14.00
N TYR A 115 11.42 -13.11 -13.52
CA TYR A 115 10.94 -13.62 -12.23
C TYR A 115 10.05 -14.88 -12.33
N LYS A 116 9.77 -15.37 -13.55
CA LYS A 116 8.95 -16.58 -13.77
C LYS A 116 9.76 -17.87 -13.94
N THR A 117 10.89 -18.02 -13.25
CA THR A 117 11.59 -19.31 -13.14
C THR A 117 11.95 -19.65 -11.71
N LYS A 118 10.95 -19.92 -10.88
CA LYS A 118 11.04 -21.04 -9.93
C LYS A 118 9.84 -21.95 -10.18
N LYS A 119 10.02 -22.92 -11.07
CA LYS A 119 9.20 -24.13 -11.04
C LYS A 119 9.40 -24.73 -9.64
N MET A 120 8.33 -24.83 -8.85
CA MET A 120 8.33 -25.74 -7.71
C MET A 120 8.60 -27.14 -8.27
N GLY A 121 9.81 -27.66 -8.04
CA GLY A 121 10.12 -29.04 -8.30
C GLY A 121 9.34 -29.87 -7.30
N THR A 122 8.35 -30.61 -7.78
CA THR A 122 7.84 -31.80 -7.09
C THR A 122 8.96 -32.83 -7.06
N GLY A 123 9.54 -33.02 -5.88
CA GLY A 123 10.38 -34.15 -5.51
C GLY A 123 9.79 -34.80 -4.27
#